data_AF-A0A5C7P7P8-F1
#
_entry.id   AF-A0A5C7P7P8-F1
#
_cell.length_a   1.000
_cell.length_b   1.000
_cell.length_c   1.000
_cell.angle_alpha   90.00
_cell.angle_beta   90.00
_cell.angle_gamma   90.00
#
_symmetry.space_group_name_H-M   'P 1'
#
loop_
_entity.id
_entity.type
_entity.pdbx_description
1 polymer ?
#
loop_
_entity_poly.entity_id
_entity_poly.type
_entity_poly.pdbx_seq_one_letter_code
_entity_poly.pdbx_strand_id
1 'polypeptide(L)'
;MKVSIVYVHPIVMSDGYDPTIEEISGTYDECALRFVKTYRDFPAGYPHKLVVVFTGAWANPEQLAIYENLPIRPMMYSGSGWCSGAHKHASMYLTSDMAFYSSNRTYFVREGWLARIMEARIKHGYGFYGTMASFQKSKHLRTNFYGLDPAFFRNTAYQFESRGDTWKLEHGEWNVSQFHAQNFPASKLVTWDGEYSIEDWRKPENAFRRGDQSNLIVRDRHTDIFDRSNDADKAYLTSVTEGLCN
;
A
#
# COMPACT_ATOMS: atom_id res chain seq x y z
N MET A 1 17.80 -3.73 11.18
CA MET A 1 17.39 -3.20 9.87
C MET A 1 16.66 -1.88 10.10
N LYS A 2 17.02 -0.81 9.39
CA LYS A 2 16.33 0.47 9.43
C LYS A 2 15.09 0.41 8.54
N VAL A 3 13.92 0.73 9.09
CA VAL A 3 12.65 0.69 8.37
C VAL A 3 12.00 2.07 8.34
N SER A 4 11.45 2.45 7.19
CA SER A 4 10.58 3.62 7.06
C SER A 4 9.19 3.20 6.61
N ILE A 5 8.17 3.92 7.05
CA ILE A 5 6.81 3.88 6.50
C ILE A 5 6.61 5.20 5.77
N VAL A 6 6.17 5.15 4.52
CA VAL A 6 5.83 6.31 3.70
C VAL A 6 4.32 6.32 3.53
N TYR A 7 3.65 7.26 4.17
CA TYR A 7 2.21 7.48 4.03
C TYR A 7 1.96 8.70 3.15
N VAL A 8 1.12 8.53 2.13
CA VAL A 8 0.73 9.62 1.22
C VAL A 8 -0.55 10.28 1.73
N HIS A 9 -0.52 11.60 1.92
CA HIS A 9 -1.67 12.42 2.30
C HIS A 9 -1.94 13.48 1.23
N PRO A 10 -2.91 13.26 0.33
CA PRO A 10 -3.22 14.26 -0.69
C PRO A 10 -3.89 15.50 -0.10
N ILE A 11 -3.35 16.68 -0.44
CA ILE A 11 -3.90 17.99 -0.06
C ILE A 11 -4.76 18.54 -1.19
N VAL A 12 -4.28 18.43 -2.42
CA VAL A 12 -4.96 18.87 -3.63
C VAL A 12 -4.90 17.76 -4.67
N MET A 13 -5.98 17.59 -5.42
CA MET A 13 -6.03 16.68 -6.56
C MET A 13 -5.23 17.23 -7.72
N SER A 14 -4.15 16.57 -8.08
CA SER A 14 -3.23 17.05 -9.11
C SER A 14 -3.70 16.78 -10.55
N ASP A 15 -4.80 16.07 -10.78
CA ASP A 15 -5.14 15.54 -12.11
C ASP A 15 -6.61 15.67 -12.53
N GLY A 16 -7.43 16.45 -11.81
CA GLY A 16 -8.83 16.66 -12.17
C GLY A 16 -9.75 15.45 -11.95
N TYR A 17 -9.31 14.42 -11.20
CA TYR A 17 -10.19 13.35 -10.76
C TYR A 17 -11.23 13.90 -9.78
N ASP A 18 -12.50 13.63 -10.08
CA ASP A 18 -13.63 14.04 -9.26
C ASP A 18 -13.90 12.98 -8.18
N PRO A 19 -13.62 13.28 -6.89
CA PRO A 19 -13.87 12.35 -5.80
C PRO A 19 -15.35 12.10 -5.55
N THR A 20 -16.27 12.89 -6.14
CA THR A 20 -17.71 12.71 -5.97
C THR A 20 -18.27 11.50 -6.72
N ILE A 21 -17.53 10.94 -7.67
CA ILE A 21 -17.97 9.78 -8.49
C ILE A 21 -17.83 8.44 -7.73
N GLU A 22 -17.13 8.40 -6.59
CA GLU A 22 -16.99 7.20 -5.77
C GLU A 22 -17.47 7.48 -4.32
N GLU A 23 -18.79 7.37 -4.08
CA GLU A 23 -19.53 7.61 -2.82
C GLU A 23 -19.00 6.88 -1.56
N ILE A 24 -17.97 6.03 -1.66
CA ILE A 24 -17.64 5.06 -0.61
C ILE A 24 -16.42 5.44 0.25
N SER A 25 -15.70 6.52 -0.05
CA SER A 25 -14.51 6.84 0.74
C SER A 25 -14.37 8.32 0.99
N GLY A 26 -14.49 8.68 2.27
CA GLY A 26 -14.47 10.02 2.84
C GLY A 26 -13.36 10.97 2.36
N THR A 27 -13.24 12.13 2.97
CA THR A 27 -12.18 13.08 2.61
C THR A 27 -10.78 12.48 2.82
N TYR A 28 -9.76 13.08 2.21
CA TYR A 28 -8.37 12.66 2.46
C TYR A 28 -7.97 12.82 3.93
N ASP A 29 -8.49 13.84 4.58
CA ASP A 29 -8.29 14.08 6.01
C ASP A 29 -8.99 13.03 6.86
N GLU A 30 -10.20 12.59 6.50
CA GLU A 30 -10.88 11.47 7.18
C GLU A 30 -10.09 10.16 7.07
N CYS A 31 -9.42 9.93 5.94
CA CYS A 31 -8.57 8.76 5.79
C CYS A 31 -7.24 8.89 6.55
N ALA A 32 -6.64 10.08 6.57
CA ALA A 32 -5.48 10.36 7.40
C ALA A 32 -5.80 10.18 8.90
N LEU A 33 -6.96 10.67 9.35
CA LEU A 33 -7.48 10.45 10.71
C LEU A 33 -7.65 8.97 11.01
N ARG A 34 -8.23 8.18 10.08
CA ARG A 34 -8.35 6.72 10.23
C ARG A 34 -7.00 6.03 10.29
N PHE A 35 -6.07 6.40 9.42
CA PHE A 35 -4.70 5.89 9.44
C PHE A 35 -4.04 6.18 10.78
N VAL A 36 -4.04 7.43 11.23
CA VAL A 36 -3.43 7.85 12.51
C VAL A 36 -4.07 7.13 13.69
N LYS A 37 -5.41 7.05 13.73
CA LYS A 37 -6.13 6.34 14.79
C LYS A 37 -5.67 4.88 14.86
N THR A 38 -5.74 4.15 13.75
CA THR A 38 -5.37 2.73 13.71
C THR A 38 -3.88 2.48 13.90
N TYR A 39 -3.02 3.41 13.48
CA TYR A 39 -1.58 3.36 13.72
C TYR A 39 -1.23 3.50 15.20
N ARG A 40 -2.02 4.27 15.98
CA ARG A 40 -1.89 4.37 17.44
C ARG A 40 -2.51 3.18 18.17
N ASP A 41 -3.73 2.80 17.78
CA ASP A 41 -4.50 1.73 18.42
C ASP A 41 -3.86 0.35 18.21
N PHE A 42 -3.15 0.15 17.10
CA PHE A 42 -2.50 -1.09 16.74
C PHE A 42 -0.99 -0.88 16.57
N PRO A 43 -0.19 -1.01 17.66
CA PRO A 43 1.24 -0.84 17.61
C PRO A 43 1.89 -1.71 16.54
N ALA A 44 2.84 -1.15 15.80
CA ALA A 44 3.46 -1.82 14.65
C ALA A 44 4.24 -3.10 15.01
N GLY A 45 4.78 -3.17 16.23
CA GLY A 45 5.61 -4.29 16.69
C GLY A 45 7.04 -4.30 16.15
N TYR A 46 7.45 -3.31 15.34
CA TYR A 46 8.84 -3.17 14.87
C TYR A 46 9.28 -1.70 14.83
N PRO A 47 10.51 -1.35 15.25
CA PRO A 47 11.01 0.03 15.20
C PRO A 47 11.08 0.59 13.78
N HIS A 48 10.55 1.79 13.57
CA HIS A 48 10.55 2.42 12.25
C HIS A 48 10.41 3.95 12.34
N LYS A 49 10.63 4.63 11.21
CA LYS A 49 10.32 6.06 11.03
C LYS A 49 9.05 6.23 10.22
N LEU A 50 8.20 7.17 10.58
CA LEU A 50 7.03 7.54 9.78
C LEU A 50 7.35 8.79 8.95
N VAL A 51 7.20 8.67 7.63
CA VAL A 51 7.33 9.75 6.66
C VAL A 51 5.95 10.03 6.10
N VAL A 52 5.49 11.27 6.23
CA VAL A 52 4.20 11.71 5.67
C VAL A 52 4.48 12.58 4.47
N VAL A 53 4.01 12.17 3.29
CA VAL A 53 4.18 12.89 2.04
C VAL A 53 2.89 13.59 1.70
N PHE A 54 2.87 14.91 1.85
CA PHE A 54 1.76 15.77 1.46
C PHE A 54 1.83 16.03 -0.05
N THR A 55 0.80 15.62 -0.79
CA THR A 55 0.81 15.74 -2.26
C THR A 55 -0.02 16.92 -2.76
N GLY A 56 0.51 17.64 -3.75
CA GLY A 56 -0.13 18.80 -4.38
C GLY A 56 0.16 20.13 -3.67
N ALA A 57 0.30 20.13 -2.34
CA ALA A 57 0.68 21.30 -1.55
C ALA A 57 1.30 20.88 -0.21
N TRP A 58 1.89 21.85 0.50
CA TRP A 58 2.22 21.67 1.92
C TRP A 58 0.94 21.56 2.76
N ALA A 59 0.99 20.77 3.82
CA ALA A 59 -0.07 20.71 4.82
C ALA A 59 -0.24 22.06 5.52
N ASN A 60 -1.50 22.47 5.72
CA ASN A 60 -1.84 23.57 6.60
C ASN A 60 -1.75 23.12 8.09
N PRO A 61 -1.90 24.05 9.06
CA PRO A 61 -1.85 23.68 10.49
C PRO A 61 -2.88 22.63 10.92
N GLU A 62 -4.10 22.65 10.35
CA GLU A 62 -5.16 21.69 10.68
C GLU A 62 -4.80 20.27 10.21
N GLN A 63 -4.21 20.16 9.02
CA GLN A 63 -3.74 18.90 8.44
C GLN A 63 -2.54 18.34 9.18
N LEU A 64 -1.61 19.20 9.64
CA LEU A 64 -0.51 18.78 10.51
C LEU A 64 -1.01 18.30 11.87
N ALA A 65 -2.07 18.91 12.41
CA ALA A 65 -2.65 18.52 13.69
C ALA A 65 -3.22 17.09 13.69
N ILE A 66 -3.60 16.53 12.53
CA ILE A 66 -4.00 15.12 12.40
C ILE A 66 -2.89 14.19 12.94
N TYR A 67 -1.62 14.56 12.75
CA TYR A 67 -0.45 13.78 13.14
C TYR A 67 0.16 14.20 14.48
N GLU A 68 -0.52 15.04 15.27
CA GLU A 68 -0.04 15.50 16.57
C GLU A 68 0.39 14.31 17.44
N ASN A 69 1.49 14.43 18.19
CA ASN A 69 2.03 13.33 19.01
C ASN A 69 2.54 12.09 18.26
N LEU A 70 2.62 12.12 16.92
CA LEU A 70 3.39 11.14 16.15
C LEU A 70 4.72 11.75 15.70
N PRO A 71 5.85 11.03 15.84
CA PRO A 71 7.16 11.51 15.39
C PRO A 71 7.29 11.36 13.87
N ILE A 72 6.57 12.21 13.13
CA ILE A 72 6.60 12.20 11.66
C ILE A 72 7.77 12.99 11.10
N ARG A 73 8.26 12.56 9.93
CA ARG A 73 9.06 13.38 9.02
C ARG A 73 8.13 13.86 7.89
N PRO A 74 7.68 15.13 7.91
CA PRO A 74 6.86 15.65 6.83
C PRO A 74 7.69 15.86 5.57
N MET A 75 7.08 15.62 4.41
CA MET A 75 7.61 15.89 3.07
C MET A 75 6.49 16.46 2.21
N MET A 76 6.84 17.24 1.20
CA MET A 76 5.90 17.76 0.22
C MET A 76 6.31 17.28 -1.17
N TYR A 77 5.31 16.85 -1.95
CA TYR A 77 5.47 16.41 -3.32
C TYR A 77 4.43 17.08 -4.22
N SER A 78 4.89 17.96 -5.11
CA SER A 78 4.03 18.69 -6.05
C SER A 78 4.05 18.08 -7.46
N GLY A 79 4.66 16.91 -7.65
CA GLY A 79 4.67 16.22 -8.93
C GLY A 79 3.38 15.44 -9.21
N SER A 80 3.31 14.82 -10.38
CA SER A 80 2.19 14.01 -10.83
C SER A 80 2.38 12.52 -10.48
N GLY A 81 1.62 11.61 -11.10
CA GLY A 81 1.82 10.16 -10.86
C GLY A 81 1.30 9.61 -9.53
N TRP A 82 0.35 10.31 -8.89
CA TRP A 82 -0.39 9.83 -7.72
C TRP A 82 0.55 9.39 -6.58
N CYS A 83 0.17 8.35 -5.83
CA CYS A 83 0.99 7.82 -4.74
C CYS A 83 2.35 7.31 -5.23
N SER A 84 2.45 6.78 -6.45
CA SER A 84 3.69 6.20 -6.98
C SER A 84 4.77 7.25 -7.22
N GLY A 85 4.39 8.41 -7.75
CA GLY A 85 5.28 9.57 -7.88
C GLY A 85 5.80 10.02 -6.52
N ALA A 86 4.90 10.11 -5.52
CA ALA A 86 5.24 10.45 -4.14
C ALA A 86 6.16 9.39 -3.48
N HIS A 87 5.93 8.11 -3.72
CA HIS A 87 6.77 7.02 -3.23
C HIS A 87 8.18 7.11 -3.81
N LYS A 88 8.30 7.31 -5.13
CA LYS A 88 9.60 7.51 -5.79
C LYS A 88 10.31 8.73 -5.22
N HIS A 89 9.59 9.85 -5.10
CA HIS A 89 10.13 11.08 -4.53
C HIS A 89 10.67 10.86 -3.12
N ALA A 90 9.89 10.26 -2.23
CA ALA A 90 10.30 9.97 -0.86
C ALA A 90 11.57 9.08 -0.85
N SER A 91 11.62 8.07 -1.71
CA SER A 91 12.73 7.11 -1.82
C SER A 91 14.09 7.76 -2.05
N MET A 92 14.12 8.93 -2.71
CA MET A 92 15.34 9.72 -2.93
C MET A 92 15.97 10.21 -1.62
N TYR A 93 15.19 10.32 -0.54
CA TYR A 93 15.60 10.88 0.75
C TYR A 93 15.61 9.87 1.91
N LEU A 94 15.28 8.60 1.63
CA LEU A 94 15.27 7.54 2.64
C LEU A 94 16.64 6.89 2.78
N THR A 95 17.11 6.80 4.02
CA THR A 95 18.33 6.08 4.43
C THR A 95 18.02 4.73 5.08
N SER A 96 16.81 4.22 4.90
CA SER A 96 16.36 2.93 5.45
C SER A 96 16.71 1.79 4.52
N ASP A 97 16.96 0.61 5.09
CA ASP A 97 17.23 -0.63 4.35
C ASP A 97 15.94 -1.19 3.71
N MET A 98 14.79 -0.80 4.25
CA MET A 98 13.47 -1.14 3.74
C MET A 98 12.50 0.02 3.96
N ALA A 99 11.63 0.25 3.00
CA ALA A 99 10.51 1.17 3.17
C ALA A 99 9.20 0.50 2.78
N PHE A 100 8.17 0.76 3.56
CA PHE A 100 6.80 0.41 3.22
C PHE A 100 6.08 1.63 2.70
N TYR A 101 5.51 1.51 1.52
CA TYR A 101 4.79 2.57 0.84
C TYR A 101 3.30 2.32 0.97
N SER A 102 2.59 3.32 1.48
CA SER A 102 1.19 3.25 1.83
C SER A 102 0.39 4.26 1.01
N SER A 103 -0.71 3.80 0.42
CA SER A 103 -1.71 4.71 -0.10
C SER A 103 -2.41 5.45 1.05
N ASN A 104 -3.12 6.50 0.68
CA ASN A 104 -3.90 7.35 1.56
C ASN A 104 -5.16 6.69 2.13
N ARG A 105 -5.52 5.47 1.71
CA ARG A 105 -6.73 4.77 2.20
C ARG A 105 -6.42 3.61 3.14
N THR A 106 -5.13 3.30 3.35
CA THR A 106 -4.67 2.18 4.17
C THR A 106 -4.92 2.44 5.65
N TYR A 107 -5.30 1.39 6.38
CA TYR A 107 -5.45 1.39 7.83
C TYR A 107 -5.16 0.00 8.40
N PHE A 108 -4.91 -0.05 9.72
CA PHE A 108 -4.51 -1.28 10.43
C PHE A 108 -5.68 -1.83 11.24
N VAL A 109 -5.71 -3.14 11.44
CA VAL A 109 -6.79 -3.83 12.18
C VAL A 109 -6.31 -4.72 13.32
N ARG A 110 -4.99 -4.86 13.47
CA ARG A 110 -4.37 -5.70 14.49
C ARG A 110 -2.94 -5.24 14.78
N GLU A 111 -2.54 -5.31 16.05
CA GLU A 111 -1.18 -5.02 16.49
C GLU A 111 -0.16 -6.00 15.89
N GLY A 112 1.10 -5.60 15.83
CA GLY A 112 2.18 -6.41 15.25
C GLY A 112 2.18 -6.45 13.73
N TRP A 113 1.41 -5.58 13.06
CA TRP A 113 1.28 -5.58 11.60
C TRP A 113 2.62 -5.41 10.89
N LEU A 114 3.54 -4.60 11.42
CA LEU A 114 4.87 -4.44 10.85
C LEU A 114 5.79 -5.59 11.25
N ALA A 115 5.74 -6.02 12.52
CA ALA A 115 6.51 -7.16 13.01
C ALA A 115 6.29 -8.38 12.10
N ARG A 116 5.03 -8.69 11.80
CA ARG A 116 4.65 -9.82 10.95
C ARG A 116 5.27 -9.77 9.56
N ILE A 117 5.31 -8.58 8.93
CA ILE A 117 5.94 -8.43 7.61
C ILE A 117 7.46 -8.46 7.72
N MET A 118 8.02 -7.91 8.80
CA MET A 118 9.46 -7.89 9.04
C MET A 118 10.01 -9.29 9.36
N GLU A 119 9.25 -10.17 9.99
CA GLU A 119 9.59 -11.60 10.14
C GLU A 119 9.81 -12.25 8.78
N ALA A 120 8.88 -12.04 7.84
CA ALA A 120 9.02 -12.54 6.48
C ALA A 120 10.26 -11.94 5.79
N ARG A 121 10.49 -10.62 5.94
CA ARG A 121 11.69 -9.95 5.40
C ARG A 121 12.99 -10.53 5.95
N ILE A 122 13.06 -10.75 7.26
CA ILE A 122 14.26 -11.27 7.93
C ILE A 122 14.51 -12.72 7.51
N LYS A 123 13.44 -13.51 7.38
CA LYS A 123 13.51 -14.93 6.98
C LYS A 123 13.91 -15.13 5.52
N HIS A 124 13.32 -14.37 4.59
CA HIS A 124 13.50 -14.60 3.15
C HIS A 124 14.54 -13.66 2.52
N GLY A 125 14.87 -12.54 3.15
CA GLY A 125 15.88 -11.60 2.68
C GLY A 125 15.35 -10.55 1.70
N TYR A 126 16.20 -10.10 0.78
CA TYR A 126 15.86 -8.98 -0.12
C TYR A 126 14.77 -9.37 -1.14
N GLY A 127 13.63 -8.65 -1.12
CA GLY A 127 12.51 -8.90 -2.03
C GLY A 127 11.40 -7.85 -1.92
N PHE A 128 10.28 -8.12 -2.58
CA PHE A 128 9.07 -7.30 -2.58
C PHE A 128 7.98 -7.96 -1.73
N TYR A 129 7.52 -7.24 -0.70
CA TYR A 129 6.63 -7.77 0.33
C TYR A 129 5.30 -7.02 0.29
N GLY A 130 4.21 -7.70 -0.03
CA GLY A 130 2.88 -7.10 -0.08
C GLY A 130 1.94 -7.78 0.89
N THR A 131 0.84 -7.11 1.23
CA THR A 131 -0.17 -7.62 2.17
C THR A 131 -1.46 -8.08 1.50
N MET A 132 -1.59 -7.84 0.19
CA MET A 132 -2.73 -8.22 -0.64
C MET A 132 -2.27 -8.53 -2.05
N ALA A 133 -2.94 -9.47 -2.73
CA ALA A 133 -2.66 -9.85 -4.11
C ALA A 133 -3.93 -9.80 -4.97
N SER A 134 -3.78 -9.49 -6.25
CA SER A 134 -4.86 -9.51 -7.24
C SER A 134 -4.38 -10.07 -8.58
N PHE A 135 -5.28 -10.72 -9.32
CA PHE A 135 -5.06 -11.41 -10.60
C PHE A 135 -5.98 -10.81 -11.68
N GLN A 136 -6.69 -9.71 -11.35
CA GLN A 136 -7.73 -9.10 -12.20
C GLN A 136 -7.26 -8.79 -13.63
N LYS A 137 -5.99 -8.40 -13.81
CA LYS A 137 -5.38 -8.23 -15.14
C LYS A 137 -4.10 -9.05 -15.28
N SER A 138 -3.34 -9.12 -14.20
CA SER A 138 -2.11 -9.89 -14.08
C SER A 138 -1.90 -10.24 -12.61
N LYS A 139 -1.10 -11.28 -12.34
CA LYS A 139 -0.68 -11.60 -10.96
C LYS A 139 0.18 -10.45 -10.43
N HIS A 140 -0.28 -9.77 -9.39
CA HIS A 140 0.48 -8.71 -8.71
C HIS A 140 0.10 -8.61 -7.23
N LEU A 141 1.03 -8.09 -6.43
CA LEU A 141 0.75 -7.54 -5.12
C LEU A 141 0.17 -6.13 -5.29
N ARG A 142 -0.88 -5.81 -4.53
CA ARG A 142 -1.52 -4.50 -4.60
C ARG A 142 -0.60 -3.41 -4.06
N THR A 143 -0.63 -2.24 -4.69
CA THR A 143 0.24 -1.11 -4.34
C THR A 143 -0.31 -0.20 -3.22
N ASN A 144 -1.24 -0.70 -2.41
CA ASN A 144 -1.81 0.07 -1.31
C ASN A 144 -0.94 0.02 -0.03
N PHE A 145 -0.22 -1.07 0.20
CA PHE A 145 0.74 -1.20 1.30
C PHE A 145 1.76 -2.30 0.97
N TYR A 146 2.98 -1.90 0.64
CA TYR A 146 4.01 -2.82 0.18
C TYR A 146 5.39 -2.37 0.61
N GLY A 147 6.31 -3.30 0.77
CA GLY A 147 7.66 -3.07 1.24
C GLY A 147 8.74 -3.53 0.27
N LEU A 148 9.72 -2.66 0.01
CA LEU A 148 10.92 -2.94 -0.78
C LEU A 148 12.07 -2.01 -0.38
N ASP A 149 13.26 -2.26 -0.92
CA ASP A 149 14.41 -1.37 -0.70
C ASP A 149 14.23 -0.06 -1.49
N PRO A 150 14.27 1.11 -0.84
CA PRO A 150 14.19 2.41 -1.51
C PRO A 150 15.14 2.59 -2.71
N ALA A 151 16.27 1.87 -2.75
CA ALA A 151 17.19 1.87 -3.88
C ALA A 151 16.54 1.47 -5.20
N PHE A 152 15.52 0.60 -5.17
CA PHE A 152 14.75 0.24 -6.37
C PHE A 152 14.16 1.49 -7.07
N PHE A 153 13.47 2.34 -6.31
CA PHE A 153 12.90 3.57 -6.85
C PHE A 153 13.94 4.64 -7.16
N ARG A 154 15.06 4.69 -6.43
CA ARG A 154 16.16 5.61 -6.75
C ARG A 154 16.84 5.27 -8.07
N ASN A 155 17.01 3.98 -8.35
CA ASN A 155 17.78 3.49 -9.48
C ASN A 155 16.91 3.26 -10.73
N THR A 156 15.58 3.27 -10.60
CA THR A 156 14.70 3.19 -11.78
C THR A 156 14.69 4.50 -12.56
N ALA A 157 14.99 4.39 -13.86
CA ALA A 157 14.85 5.50 -14.81
C ALA A 157 13.37 5.88 -15.04
N TYR A 158 12.42 4.99 -14.72
CA TYR A 158 11.01 5.19 -15.00
C TYR A 158 10.40 6.32 -14.16
N GLN A 159 9.80 7.31 -14.81
CA GLN A 159 9.09 8.40 -14.13
C GLN A 159 7.60 8.10 -14.06
N PHE A 160 6.98 8.39 -12.91
CA PHE A 160 5.54 8.28 -12.73
C PHE A 160 4.92 9.66 -12.95
N GLU A 161 4.45 9.92 -14.16
CA GLU A 161 3.94 11.24 -14.52
C GLU A 161 2.41 11.27 -14.62
N SER A 162 1.78 10.09 -14.64
CA SER A 162 0.34 9.95 -14.80
C SER A 162 -0.24 8.81 -13.97
N ARG A 163 -1.58 8.77 -13.89
CA ARG A 163 -2.30 7.61 -13.35
C ARG A 163 -2.02 6.34 -14.16
N GLY A 164 -1.92 6.48 -15.48
CA GLY A 164 -1.55 5.36 -16.37
C GLY A 164 -0.18 4.78 -16.03
N ASP A 165 0.77 5.62 -15.63
CA ASP A 165 2.10 5.18 -15.19
C ASP A 165 2.06 4.43 -13.87
N THR A 166 1.21 4.87 -12.92
CA THR A 166 0.96 4.10 -11.70
C THR A 166 0.37 2.73 -12.01
N TRP A 167 -0.59 2.68 -12.93
CA TRP A 167 -1.21 1.41 -13.34
C TRP A 167 -0.18 0.42 -13.94
N LYS A 168 0.86 0.93 -14.61
CA LYS A 168 1.95 0.08 -15.12
C LYS A 168 2.77 -0.61 -14.03
N LEU A 169 2.80 -0.09 -12.79
CA LEU A 169 3.46 -0.78 -11.66
C LEU A 169 2.75 -2.07 -11.26
N GLU A 170 1.42 -2.11 -11.40
CA GLU A 170 0.60 -3.27 -11.08
C GLU A 170 0.44 -4.20 -12.28
N HIS A 171 0.33 -3.64 -13.49
CA HIS A 171 -0.20 -4.39 -14.63
C HIS A 171 0.58 -4.24 -15.94
N GLY A 172 1.50 -3.29 -16.03
CA GLY A 172 2.19 -2.97 -17.29
C GLY A 172 3.55 -3.66 -17.44
N GLU A 173 4.33 -3.13 -18.38
CA GLU A 173 5.72 -3.51 -18.62
C GLU A 173 6.63 -3.33 -17.38
N TRP A 174 6.21 -2.48 -16.43
CA TRP A 174 6.89 -2.18 -15.16
C TRP A 174 6.25 -2.90 -13.97
N ASN A 175 5.58 -4.03 -14.19
CA ASN A 175 4.96 -4.80 -13.12
C ASN A 175 6.01 -5.19 -12.06
N VAL A 176 6.04 -4.44 -10.95
CA VAL A 176 7.05 -4.59 -9.89
C VAL A 176 6.96 -5.98 -9.27
N SER A 177 5.76 -6.52 -9.18
CA SER A 177 5.52 -7.86 -8.64
C SER A 177 6.21 -8.93 -9.48
N GLN A 178 6.06 -8.84 -10.81
CA GLN A 178 6.65 -9.80 -11.73
C GLN A 178 8.16 -9.61 -11.84
N PHE A 179 8.62 -8.35 -11.96
CA PHE A 179 10.05 -8.03 -11.96
C PHE A 179 10.73 -8.58 -10.69
N HIS A 180 10.15 -8.32 -9.52
CA HIS A 180 10.74 -8.81 -8.27
C HIS A 180 10.60 -10.31 -8.10
N ALA A 181 9.51 -10.94 -8.53
CA ALA A 181 9.40 -12.40 -8.46
C ALA A 181 10.46 -13.11 -9.33
N GLN A 182 10.80 -12.54 -10.49
CA GLN A 182 11.81 -13.09 -11.40
C GLN A 182 13.25 -12.86 -10.92
N ASN A 183 13.52 -11.71 -10.29
CA ASN A 183 14.88 -11.31 -9.92
C ASN A 183 15.20 -11.54 -8.43
N PHE A 184 14.18 -11.65 -7.58
CA PHE A 184 14.30 -11.73 -6.12
C PHE A 184 13.31 -12.75 -5.55
N PRO A 185 13.72 -14.02 -5.41
CA PRO A 185 12.88 -15.12 -4.91
C PRO A 185 12.25 -14.90 -3.53
N ALA A 186 12.76 -13.92 -2.77
CA ALA A 186 12.24 -13.53 -1.47
C ALA A 186 10.94 -12.72 -1.51
N SER A 187 10.36 -12.47 -2.69
CA SER A 187 9.12 -11.70 -2.81
C SER A 187 7.92 -12.51 -2.31
N LYS A 188 7.15 -11.95 -1.37
CA LYS A 188 6.08 -12.66 -0.65
C LYS A 188 4.82 -11.83 -0.52
N LEU A 189 3.67 -12.50 -0.63
CA LEU A 189 2.44 -12.06 0.02
C LEU A 189 2.53 -12.47 1.48
N VAL A 190 2.32 -11.53 2.38
CA VAL A 190 2.33 -11.76 3.83
C VAL A 190 0.94 -11.54 4.39
N THR A 191 0.44 -12.55 5.09
CA THR A 191 -0.82 -12.58 5.83
C THR A 191 -0.55 -12.97 7.29
N TRP A 192 -1.58 -12.98 8.13
CA TRP A 192 -1.41 -13.40 9.53
C TRP A 192 -1.02 -14.87 9.66
N ASP A 193 -1.51 -15.73 8.79
CA ASP A 193 -1.26 -17.18 8.83
C ASP A 193 -0.05 -17.66 8.01
N GLY A 194 0.48 -16.84 7.08
CA GLY A 194 1.47 -17.37 6.15
C GLY A 194 2.22 -16.37 5.27
N GLU A 195 3.14 -16.93 4.50
CA GLU A 195 4.05 -16.24 3.59
C GLU A 195 4.03 -16.99 2.26
N TYR A 196 3.51 -16.36 1.21
CA TYR A 196 3.17 -17.05 -0.02
C TYR A 196 4.00 -16.52 -1.19
N SER A 197 4.60 -17.42 -1.96
CA SER A 197 5.20 -17.11 -3.26
C SER A 197 4.11 -16.79 -4.28
N ILE A 198 4.48 -16.24 -5.44
CA ILE A 198 3.54 -15.78 -6.47
C ILE A 198 2.59 -16.88 -6.98
N GLU A 199 3.04 -18.12 -7.01
CA GLU A 199 2.25 -19.31 -7.35
C GLU A 199 1.13 -19.56 -6.34
N ASP A 200 1.35 -19.11 -5.10
CA ASP A 200 0.59 -19.46 -3.92
C ASP A 200 -0.23 -18.29 -3.36
N TRP A 201 -0.20 -17.11 -3.98
CA TRP A 201 -0.97 -15.93 -3.54
C TRP A 201 -2.48 -16.14 -3.45
N ARG A 202 -2.98 -17.23 -4.02
CA ARG A 202 -4.39 -17.66 -3.97
C ARG A 202 -4.68 -18.79 -3.00
N LYS A 203 -3.69 -19.28 -2.27
CA LYS A 203 -3.91 -20.28 -1.22
C LYS A 203 -4.51 -19.71 0.06
N PRO A 204 -4.15 -18.51 0.55
CA PRO A 204 -4.67 -18.05 1.83
C PRO A 204 -6.18 -17.88 1.81
N GLU A 205 -6.83 -18.38 2.85
CA GLU A 205 -8.23 -18.11 3.15
C GLU A 205 -8.37 -16.72 3.78
N ASN A 206 -9.59 -16.18 3.76
CA ASN A 206 -9.90 -14.90 4.40
C ASN A 206 -8.95 -13.75 4.00
N ALA A 207 -8.55 -13.73 2.73
CA ALA A 207 -7.62 -12.77 2.14
C ALA A 207 -8.38 -11.67 1.35
N PHE A 208 -7.65 -10.89 0.54
CA PHE A 208 -8.25 -9.77 -0.21
C PHE A 208 -9.41 -10.23 -1.09
N ARG A 209 -10.61 -9.68 -0.82
CA ARG A 209 -11.86 -10.05 -1.51
C ARG A 209 -12.14 -11.55 -1.49
N ARG A 210 -11.95 -12.18 -0.33
CA ARG A 210 -12.26 -13.58 -0.08
C ARG A 210 -12.63 -13.80 1.39
N GLY A 211 -13.66 -14.62 1.63
CA GLY A 211 -14.09 -14.97 2.99
C GLY A 211 -14.45 -13.73 3.82
N ASP A 212 -14.03 -13.69 5.08
CA ASP A 212 -14.26 -12.55 5.99
C ASP A 212 -13.11 -11.53 6.03
N GLN A 213 -12.07 -11.73 5.23
CA GLN A 213 -10.88 -10.88 5.16
C GLN A 213 -10.10 -10.74 6.51
N SER A 214 -10.30 -11.64 7.47
CA SER A 214 -9.64 -11.62 8.80
C SER A 214 -8.13 -11.89 8.74
N ASN A 215 -7.64 -12.45 7.64
CA ASN A 215 -6.23 -12.79 7.45
C ASN A 215 -5.39 -11.63 6.87
N LEU A 216 -6.01 -10.48 6.60
CA LEU A 216 -5.33 -9.29 6.09
C LEU A 216 -4.50 -8.57 7.17
N ILE A 217 -3.27 -8.18 6.82
CA ILE A 217 -2.41 -7.34 7.67
C ILE A 217 -2.91 -5.89 7.73
N VAL A 218 -3.34 -5.38 6.57
CA VAL A 218 -3.87 -4.02 6.41
C VAL A 218 -5.14 -4.07 5.59
N ARG A 219 -5.98 -3.06 5.75
CA ARG A 219 -7.21 -2.88 4.98
C ARG A 219 -7.22 -1.54 4.28
N ASP A 220 -8.09 -1.41 3.29
CA ASP A 220 -8.29 -0.21 2.49
C ASP A 220 -9.74 -0.06 2.03
N ARG A 221 -10.02 0.91 1.15
CA ARG A 221 -11.39 1.10 0.64
C ARG A 221 -11.94 -0.12 -0.12
N HIS A 222 -11.09 -0.91 -0.79
CA HIS A 222 -11.56 -2.04 -1.60
C HIS A 222 -11.92 -3.23 -0.72
N THR A 223 -11.25 -3.38 0.43
CA THR A 223 -11.66 -4.33 1.47
C THR A 223 -12.97 -3.89 2.12
N ASP A 224 -13.15 -2.58 2.35
CA ASP A 224 -14.39 -2.03 2.94
C ASP A 224 -15.59 -2.23 2.02
N ILE A 225 -15.42 -1.98 0.70
CA ILE A 225 -16.44 -2.24 -0.32
C ILE A 225 -16.84 -3.71 -0.28
N PHE A 226 -15.86 -4.62 -0.29
CA PHE A 226 -16.12 -6.05 -0.28
C PHE A 226 -16.89 -6.48 0.97
N ASP A 227 -16.54 -5.98 2.16
CA ASP A 227 -17.25 -6.35 3.39
C ASP A 227 -18.73 -5.97 3.37
N ARG A 228 -19.03 -4.78 2.85
CA ARG A 228 -20.38 -4.20 2.79
C ARG A 228 -21.23 -4.73 1.63
N SER A 229 -20.60 -5.34 0.63
CA SER A 229 -21.29 -5.96 -0.50
C SER A 229 -22.17 -7.13 -0.07
N ASN A 230 -23.28 -7.32 -0.78
CA ASN A 230 -24.10 -8.54 -0.69
C ASN A 230 -23.35 -9.75 -1.29
N ASP A 231 -23.93 -10.95 -1.14
CA ASP A 231 -23.27 -12.19 -1.58
C ASP A 231 -23.02 -12.25 -3.09
N ALA A 232 -23.91 -11.69 -3.91
CA ALA A 232 -23.74 -11.66 -5.36
C ALA A 232 -22.58 -10.74 -5.77
N ASP A 233 -22.51 -9.55 -5.17
CA ASP A 233 -21.41 -8.60 -5.38
C ASP A 233 -20.08 -9.15 -4.84
N LYS A 234 -20.08 -9.83 -3.69
CA LYS A 234 -18.90 -10.52 -3.17
C LYS A 234 -18.42 -11.60 -4.12
N ALA A 235 -19.33 -12.42 -4.66
CA ALA A 235 -18.97 -13.44 -5.65
C ALA A 235 -18.35 -12.81 -6.92
N TYR A 236 -18.94 -11.72 -7.42
CA TYR A 236 -18.40 -10.97 -8.55
C TYR A 236 -17.03 -10.35 -8.26
N LEU A 237 -16.87 -9.65 -7.13
CA LEU A 237 -15.60 -9.04 -6.74
C LEU A 237 -14.51 -10.10 -6.52
N THR A 238 -14.87 -11.27 -6.00
CA THR A 238 -13.97 -12.42 -5.90
C THR A 238 -13.56 -12.89 -7.29
N SER A 239 -14.50 -13.15 -8.21
CA SER A 239 -14.19 -13.65 -9.55
C SER A 239 -13.32 -12.69 -10.36
N VAL A 240 -13.60 -11.39 -10.28
CA VAL A 240 -12.77 -10.32 -10.86
C VAL A 240 -11.37 -10.36 -10.25
N THR A 241 -11.26 -10.45 -8.93
CA THR A 241 -9.95 -10.46 -8.26
C THR A 241 -9.15 -11.70 -8.64
N GLU A 242 -9.79 -12.86 -8.80
CA GLU A 242 -9.19 -14.13 -9.26
C GLU A 242 -8.83 -14.15 -10.76
N GLY A 243 -9.23 -13.13 -11.53
CA GLY A 243 -9.02 -13.07 -12.98
C GLY A 243 -9.92 -14.02 -13.77
N LEU A 244 -11.05 -14.44 -13.19
CA LEU A 244 -12.05 -15.32 -13.82
C LEU A 244 -13.07 -14.53 -14.67
N CYS A 245 -13.19 -13.22 -14.43
CA CYS A 245 -14.05 -12.32 -15.20
C CYS A 245 -13.22 -11.12 -15.67
N ASN A 246 -13.26 -10.82 -16.97
CA ASN A 246 -12.57 -9.70 -17.61
C ASN A 246 -13.55 -8.75 -18.28
#